data_AF-A0A6G7CAG9-F1
#
_entry.id   AF-A0A6G7CAG9-F1
#
_cell.length_a   1.000
_cell.length_b   1.000
_cell.length_c   1.000
_cell.angle_alpha   90.00
_cell.angle_beta   90.00
_cell.angle_gamma   90.00
#
_symmetry.space_group_name_H-M   'P 1'
#
loop_
_entity.id
_entity.type
_entity.pdbx_description
1 polymer ?
#
loop_
_entity_poly.entity_id
_entity_poly.type
_entity_poly.pdbx_seq_one_letter_code
_entity_poly.pdbx_strand_id
1 'polypeptide(L)'
;MIIRDEDMNGMTLHNYIDRIKMKGTVLVSGILQLQNDKYAEIAIIKFEDNYYVGWVILDTYIERVYDVYFEVFHRYNEALSFYNSLGDLLNGTRYE
;
A
#
# COMPACT_ATOMS: atom_id res chain seq x y z
N MET A 1 -5.91 -1.55 12.28
CA MET A 1 -7.37 -1.48 12.07
C MET A 1 -7.60 -1.71 10.59
N ILE A 2 -8.14 -2.85 10.20
CA ILE A 2 -8.42 -3.13 8.78
C ILE A 2 -9.61 -2.25 8.39
N ILE A 3 -9.36 -1.14 7.70
CA ILE A 3 -10.43 -0.38 7.04
C ILE A 3 -10.77 -1.16 5.77
N ARG A 4 -11.65 -2.17 5.90
CA ARG A 4 -12.39 -2.70 4.75
C ARG A 4 -13.53 -1.73 4.51
N ASP A 5 -13.28 -0.74 3.67
CA ASP A 5 -14.36 0.08 3.12
C ASP A 5 -15.09 -0.81 2.10
N GLU A 6 -16.38 -1.05 2.25
CA GLU A 6 -17.15 -1.98 1.41
C GLU A 6 -17.35 -1.46 -0.04
N ASP A 7 -16.89 -0.24 -0.33
CA ASP A 7 -17.07 0.48 -1.60
C ASP A 7 -15.84 0.45 -2.54
N MET A 8 -14.94 -0.52 -2.38
CA MET A 8 -13.69 -0.58 -3.17
C MET A 8 -13.84 -1.25 -4.55
N ASN A 9 -15.03 -1.74 -4.88
CA ASN A 9 -15.27 -2.44 -6.14
C ASN A 9 -15.25 -1.46 -7.33
N GLY A 10 -14.19 -1.50 -8.13
CA GLY A 10 -14.10 -0.78 -9.41
C GLY A 10 -13.36 0.56 -9.40
N MET A 11 -12.75 0.98 -8.29
CA MET A 11 -11.82 2.12 -8.30
C MET A 11 -10.47 1.73 -8.90
N THR A 12 -9.91 2.62 -9.72
CA THR A 12 -8.52 2.49 -10.16
C THR A 12 -7.57 2.80 -9.00
N LEU A 13 -6.41 2.19 -9.01
CA LEU A 13 -5.32 2.43 -8.08
C LEU A 13 -4.96 3.92 -7.97
N HIS A 14 -4.96 4.62 -9.11
CA HIS A 14 -4.75 6.06 -9.18
C HIS A 14 -5.77 6.82 -8.33
N ASN A 15 -7.06 6.50 -8.43
CA ASN A 15 -8.11 7.13 -7.62
C ASN A 15 -7.93 6.86 -6.12
N TYR A 16 -7.50 5.65 -5.77
CA TYR A 16 -7.26 5.29 -4.38
C TYR A 16 -6.06 6.05 -3.79
N ILE A 17 -4.95 6.05 -4.53
CA ILE A 17 -3.73 6.76 -4.17
C ILE A 17 -3.98 8.26 -4.10
N ASP A 18 -4.72 8.84 -5.03
CA ASP A 18 -5.08 10.25 -5.00
C ASP A 18 -5.95 10.57 -3.79
N ARG A 19 -6.93 9.71 -3.45
CA ARG A 19 -7.77 9.90 -2.25
C ARG A 19 -6.96 9.85 -0.95
N ILE A 20 -5.89 9.05 -0.89
CA ILE A 20 -5.00 9.01 0.27
C ILE A 20 -3.98 10.15 0.27
N LYS A 21 -3.42 10.49 -0.89
CA LYS A 21 -2.53 11.64 -1.08
C LYS A 21 -3.23 12.97 -0.78
N MET A 22 -4.55 13.06 -0.98
CA MET A 22 -5.33 14.23 -0.54
C MET A 22 -5.41 14.37 0.98
N LYS A 23 -5.12 13.31 1.74
CA LYS A 23 -5.12 13.36 3.20
C LYS A 23 -3.72 13.61 3.76
N GLY A 24 -2.65 13.02 3.22
CA GLY A 24 -1.30 13.11 3.83
C GLY A 24 -0.14 13.27 2.84
N THR A 25 1.09 13.28 3.36
CA THR A 25 2.34 13.35 2.58
C THR A 25 2.93 11.95 2.37
N VAL A 26 3.13 11.53 1.12
CA VAL A 26 3.86 10.28 0.81
C VAL A 26 5.34 10.49 1.10
N LEU A 27 5.91 9.64 1.97
CA LEU A 27 7.32 9.70 2.35
C LEU A 27 8.18 8.72 1.55
N VAL A 28 7.65 7.51 1.33
CA VAL A 28 8.34 6.41 0.63
C VAL A 28 7.28 5.65 -0.17
N SER A 29 7.62 5.21 -1.38
CA SER A 29 6.78 4.33 -2.19
C SER A 29 7.63 3.32 -2.95
N GLY A 30 7.02 2.20 -3.32
CA GLY A 30 7.67 1.16 -4.12
C GLY A 30 6.68 0.18 -4.72
N ILE A 31 7.20 -0.69 -5.59
CA ILE A 31 6.45 -1.76 -6.23
C ILE A 31 7.09 -3.10 -5.85
N LEU A 32 6.25 -4.06 -5.47
CA LEU A 32 6.61 -5.45 -5.26
C LEU A 32 6.05 -6.30 -6.39
N GLN A 33 6.90 -7.09 -7.05
CA GLN A 33 6.42 -8.19 -7.87
C GLN A 33 5.92 -9.31 -6.98
N LEU A 34 4.71 -9.79 -7.21
CA LEU A 34 4.14 -10.94 -6.52
C LEU A 34 3.99 -12.12 -7.49
N GLN A 35 3.68 -13.30 -6.94
CA GLN A 35 3.38 -14.48 -7.75
C GLN A 35 2.06 -14.34 -8.51
N ASN A 36 1.89 -15.16 -9.55
CA ASN A 36 0.68 -15.25 -10.38
C ASN A 36 0.33 -13.94 -11.10
N ASP A 37 1.34 -13.32 -11.71
CA ASP A 37 1.17 -12.11 -12.52
C ASP A 37 0.50 -10.97 -11.73
N LYS A 38 0.82 -10.86 -10.44
CA LYS A 38 0.36 -9.80 -9.54
C LYS A 38 1.52 -8.90 -9.16
N TYR A 39 1.19 -7.68 -8.75
CA TYR A 39 2.13 -6.78 -8.10
C TYR A 39 1.44 -6.09 -6.93
N ALA A 40 2.23 -5.57 -5.99
CA ALA A 40 1.73 -4.70 -4.95
C ALA A 40 2.39 -3.33 -5.04
N GLU A 41 1.57 -2.28 -4.98
CA GLU A 41 2.07 -0.95 -4.68
C GLU A 41 2.07 -0.75 -3.18
N ILE A 42 3.19 -0.28 -2.64
CA ILE A 42 3.41 -0.10 -1.21
C ILE A 42 3.87 1.33 -0.93
N ALA A 43 3.44 1.92 0.18
CA ALA A 43 3.83 3.28 0.55
C ALA A 43 3.80 3.55 2.05
N ILE A 44 4.65 4.48 2.50
CA ILE A 44 4.58 5.12 3.82
C ILE A 44 4.03 6.53 3.63
N ILE A 45 2.99 6.87 4.39
CA ILE A 45 2.26 8.13 4.28
C ILE A 45 2.19 8.77 5.67
N LYS A 46 2.64 10.02 5.78
CA LYS A 46 2.48 10.80 7.01
C LYS A 46 1.18 11.57 6.95
N PHE A 47 0.34 11.39 7.96
CA PHE A 47 -0.88 12.18 8.14
C PHE A 47 -1.03 12.53 9.62
N GLU A 48 -1.16 13.82 9.90
CA GLU A 48 -1.11 14.37 11.26
C GLU A 48 0.14 13.86 12.01
N ASP A 49 -0.04 13.28 13.20
CA ASP A 49 1.01 12.74 14.06
C ASP A 49 1.32 11.26 13.81
N ASN A 50 0.73 10.65 12.78
CA ASN A 50 0.82 9.22 12.50
C ASN A 50 1.49 8.91 11.15
N TYR A 51 2.02 7.70 11.06
CA TYR A 51 2.60 7.11 9.85
C TYR A 51 1.77 5.90 9.45
N TYR A 52 1.33 5.89 8.19
CA TYR A 52 0.49 4.85 7.63
C TYR A 52 1.32 4.06 6.62
N VAL A 53 1.38 2.75 6.77
CA VAL A 53 1.94 1.87 5.74
C VAL A 53 0.77 1.25 4.98
N GLY A 54 0.58 1.68 3.75
CA GLY A 54 -0.47 1.20 2.86
C GLY A 54 0.09 0.26 1.81
N TRP A 55 -0.66 -0.77 1.46
CA TRP A 55 -0.39 -1.55 0.26
C TRP A 55 -1.65 -2.00 -0.46
N VAL A 56 -1.52 -2.16 -1.77
CA VAL A 56 -2.60 -2.57 -2.67
C VAL A 56 -2.10 -3.69 -3.56
N ILE A 57 -2.83 -4.80 -3.63
CA ILE A 57 -2.52 -5.94 -4.53
C ILE A 57 -3.31 -5.79 -5.82
N LEU A 58 -2.60 -5.92 -6.95
CA LEU A 58 -3.07 -5.70 -8.30
C LEU A 58 -2.76 -6.92 -9.16
N ASP A 59 -3.64 -7.22 -10.09
CA ASP A 59 -3.43 -8.24 -11.13
C ASP A 59 -3.03 -7.54 -12.42
N THR A 60 -2.00 -8.04 -13.09
CA THR A 60 -1.51 -7.42 -14.32
C THR A 60 -2.42 -7.67 -15.52
N TYR A 61 -3.28 -8.69 -15.48
CA TYR A 61 -4.26 -8.94 -16.56
C TYR A 61 -5.51 -8.10 -16.43
N ILE A 62 -5.87 -7.75 -15.20
CA ILE A 62 -7.09 -7.01 -14.90
C ILE A 62 -6.63 -5.81 -14.09
N GLU A 63 -6.56 -4.63 -14.70
CA GLU A 63 -6.17 -3.34 -14.10
C GLU A 63 -7.12 -2.93 -12.93
N ARG A 64 -7.19 -3.77 -11.91
CA ARG A 64 -8.15 -3.74 -10.81
C ARG A 64 -7.41 -4.02 -9.52
N VAL A 65 -7.85 -3.29 -8.52
CA VAL A 65 -7.45 -3.47 -7.13
C VAL A 65 -8.20 -4.67 -6.57
N TYR A 66 -7.48 -5.65 -6.05
CA TYR A 66 -8.07 -6.83 -5.42
C TYR A 66 -8.25 -6.63 -3.93
N ASP A 67 -7.18 -6.14 -3.29
CA ASP A 67 -7.13 -5.99 -1.87
C ASP A 67 -6.35 -4.75 -1.50
N VAL A 68 -6.77 -4.12 -0.42
CA VAL A 68 -6.17 -2.91 0.11
C VAL A 68 -6.02 -2.99 1.61
N TYR A 69 -4.84 -2.60 2.10
CA TYR A 69 -4.46 -2.78 3.48
C TYR A 69 -3.71 -1.57 4.01
N PHE A 70 -3.92 -1.28 5.30
CA PHE A 70 -3.29 -0.17 6.01
C PHE A 70 -2.90 -0.60 7.41
N GLU A 71 -1.65 -0.32 7.77
CA GLU A 71 -1.17 -0.37 9.15
C GLU A 71 -0.77 1.02 9.62
N VAL A 72 -0.98 1.30 10.91
CA VAL A 72 -0.79 2.64 11.50
C VAL A 72 0.28 2.55 12.58
N PHE A 73 1.21 3.51 12.57
CA PHE A 73 2.34 3.60 13.48
C PHE A 73 2.47 5.02 14.01
N HIS A 74 2.90 5.15 15.26
CA HIS A 74 3.18 6.46 15.87
C HIS A 74 4.62 6.94 15.64
N ARG A 75 5.50 6.07 15.12
CA ARG A 75 6.91 6.39 14.84
C ARG A 75 7.30 5.98 13.44
N TYR A 76 8.06 6.85 12.77
CA TYR A 76 8.55 6.60 11.41
C TYR A 76 9.40 5.32 11.31
N ASN A 77 10.29 5.08 12.29
CA ASN A 77 11.18 3.90 12.25
C ASN A 77 10.40 2.58 12.33
N GLU A 78 9.28 2.54 13.05
CA GLU A 78 8.41 1.37 13.13
C GLU A 78 7.69 1.14 11.80
N ALA A 79 7.14 2.22 11.22
CA ALA A 79 6.55 2.18 9.88
C ALA A 79 7.55 1.73 8.81
N LEU A 80 8.79 2.24 8.86
CA LEU A 80 9.85 1.88 7.92
C LEU A 80 10.28 0.42 8.06
N SER A 81 10.39 -0.07 9.30
CA SER A 81 10.69 -1.48 9.57
C SER A 81 9.61 -2.38 8.98
N PHE A 82 8.34 -2.06 9.24
CA PHE A 82 7.21 -2.82 8.68
C PHE A 82 7.17 -2.74 7.15
N TYR A 83 7.33 -1.55 6.57
CA TYR A 83 7.43 -1.34 5.13
C TYR A 83 8.48 -2.26 4.49
N ASN A 84 9.69 -2.33 5.07
CA ASN A 84 10.76 -3.17 4.58
C ASN A 84 10.46 -4.68 4.69
N SER A 85 9.69 -5.08 5.69
CA SER A 85 9.23 -6.47 5.83
C SER A 85 8.14 -6.89 4.83
N LEU A 86 7.51 -5.93 4.11
CA LEU A 86 6.42 -6.25 3.18
C LEU A 86 6.84 -7.16 2.02
N GLY A 87 8.11 -7.13 1.60
CA GLY A 87 8.62 -8.06 0.60
C GLY A 87 8.48 -9.51 1.07
N ASP A 88 8.99 -9.81 2.27
CA ASP A 88 8.89 -11.15 2.86
C ASP A 88 7.43 -11.50 3.21
N LEU A 89 6.68 -10.57 3.78
CA LEU A 89 5.27 -10.78 4.20
C LEU A 89 4.36 -11.14 3.01
N LEU A 90 4.57 -10.47 1.87
CA LEU A 90 3.76 -10.68 0.67
C LEU A 90 4.37 -11.71 -0.28
N ASN A 91 5.51 -12.33 0.10
CA ASN A 91 6.28 -13.23 -0.74
C ASN A 91 6.60 -12.58 -2.11
N GLY A 92 7.05 -11.33 -2.06
CA GLY A 92 7.26 -10.45 -3.20
C GLY A 92 8.68 -9.90 -3.29
N THR A 93 9.11 -9.59 -4.52
CA THR A 93 10.44 -9.02 -4.81
C THR A 93 10.32 -7.53 -5.12
N ARG A 94 11.16 -6.70 -4.48
CA ARG A 94 11.22 -5.26 -4.79
C ARG A 94 11.93 -5.03 -6.12
N TYR A 95 11.33 -4.18 -6.96
CA TYR A 95 12.06 -3.52 -8.03
C TYR A 95 12.65 -2.22 -7.49
N GLU A 96 13.97 -2.07 -7.65
CA GLU A 96 14.69 -0.79 -7.41
C GLU A 96 14.52 0.17 -8.57
#